data_AF-A0A974ABX9-F1
#
_entry.id   AF-A0A974ABX9-F1
#
_cell.length_a   1.000
_cell.length_b   1.000
_cell.length_c   1.000
_cell.angle_alpha   90.00
_cell.angle_beta   90.00
_cell.angle_gamma   90.00
#
_symmetry.space_group_name_H-M   'P 1'
#
loop_
_entity.id
_entity.type
_entity.pdbx_description
1 polymer ?
#
loop_
_entity_poly.entity_id
_entity_poly.type
_entity_poly.pdbx_seq_one_letter_code
_entity_poly.pdbx_strand_id
1 'polypeptide(L)'
;MLLLVVASLPARAGVEPCNTAQKRVEMIALLRHAAEDRPVNITFATRTDGVKLPAGVIEQYPEEITIILQHEFDRLMVKDEGFEVGVWFNRKYARLAVPFGAIRSLWDGTVLMCTNNQL
;
A
#
# COMPACT_ATOMS: atom_id res chain seq x y z
N MET A 1 28.13 -39.28 1.83
CA MET A 1 28.14 -37.86 2.25
C MET A 1 26.91 -37.21 1.67
N LEU A 2 25.90 -37.01 2.52
CA LEU A 2 24.54 -36.60 2.17
C LEU A 2 24.52 -35.08 1.98
N LEU A 3 24.16 -34.57 0.80
CA LEU A 3 23.72 -33.18 0.64
C LEU A 3 22.25 -33.20 0.23
N LEU A 4 21.37 -33.10 1.23
CA LEU A 4 20.01 -32.64 1.04
C LEU A 4 20.08 -31.14 0.70
N VAL A 5 20.02 -30.81 -0.59
CA VAL A 5 19.63 -29.46 -1.00
C VAL A 5 18.16 -29.34 -0.63
N VAL A 6 17.89 -28.78 0.55
CA VAL A 6 16.56 -28.24 0.84
C VAL A 6 16.44 -27.02 -0.06
N ALA A 7 15.95 -27.22 -1.28
CA ALA A 7 15.37 -26.14 -2.05
C ALA A 7 14.21 -25.64 -1.20
N SER A 8 14.44 -24.56 -0.47
CA SER A 8 13.39 -23.81 0.19
C SER A 8 12.35 -23.49 -0.87
N LEU A 9 11.19 -24.14 -0.78
CA LEU A 9 10.02 -23.82 -1.58
C LEU A 9 9.84 -22.29 -1.58
N PRO A 10 9.54 -21.64 -2.71
CA PRO A 10 9.00 -20.30 -2.63
C PRO A 10 7.74 -20.41 -1.77
N ALA A 11 7.66 -19.59 -0.73
CA ALA A 11 6.55 -19.56 0.18
C ALA A 11 5.24 -19.52 -0.63
N ARG A 12 4.39 -20.51 -0.32
CA ARG A 12 2.95 -20.63 -0.55
C ARG A 12 2.28 -19.64 -1.51
N ALA A 13 1.44 -20.19 -2.38
CA ALA A 13 0.28 -19.53 -2.98
C ALA A 13 -0.76 -19.11 -1.90
N GLY A 14 -0.38 -18.19 -1.02
CA GLY A 14 -1.23 -17.57 0.00
C GLY A 14 -0.81 -16.11 0.13
N VAL A 15 -1.79 -15.22 0.18
CA VAL A 15 -1.54 -13.78 0.25
C VAL A 15 -0.76 -13.47 1.55
N GLU A 16 0.41 -12.83 1.42
CA GLU A 16 1.27 -12.51 2.56
C GLU A 16 0.81 -11.23 3.29
N PRO A 17 1.18 -11.06 4.58
CA PRO A 17 0.91 -9.82 5.31
C PRO A 17 1.68 -8.61 4.74
N CYS A 18 1.00 -7.46 4.65
CA CYS A 18 1.58 -6.20 4.18
C CYS A 18 2.63 -5.62 5.15
N ASN A 19 2.63 -6.03 6.43
CA ASN A 19 3.52 -5.47 7.46
C ASN A 19 4.95 -6.07 7.48
N THR A 20 5.29 -6.97 6.56
CA THR A 20 6.59 -7.63 6.56
C THR A 20 7.69 -6.79 5.90
N ALA A 21 8.94 -6.97 6.35
CA ALA A 21 10.10 -6.29 5.76
C ALA A 21 10.30 -6.67 4.28
N GLN A 22 10.03 -7.94 3.94
CA GLN A 22 10.10 -8.41 2.55
C GLN A 22 9.07 -7.69 1.68
N LYS A 23 7.80 -7.64 2.13
CA LYS A 23 6.74 -7.05 1.34
C LYS A 23 6.92 -5.55 1.14
N ARG A 24 7.55 -4.87 2.10
CA ARG A 24 7.90 -3.44 2.00
C ARG A 24 8.75 -3.13 0.78
N VAL A 25 9.79 -3.93 0.51
CA VAL A 25 10.67 -3.73 -0.66
C VAL A 25 9.87 -3.84 -1.95
N GLU A 26 8.99 -4.84 -2.02
CA GLU A 26 8.10 -5.05 -3.17
C GLU A 26 7.09 -3.90 -3.33
N MET A 27 6.50 -3.41 -2.24
CA MET A 27 5.59 -2.26 -2.28
C MET A 27 6.28 -0.99 -2.77
N ILE A 28 7.50 -0.72 -2.30
CA ILE A 28 8.29 0.43 -2.77
C ILE A 28 8.52 0.32 -4.28
N ALA A 29 8.90 -0.86 -4.75
CA ALA A 29 9.07 -1.11 -6.18
C ALA A 29 7.76 -0.90 -6.94
N LEU A 30 6.64 -1.45 -6.46
CA LEU A 30 5.33 -1.30 -7.11
C LEU A 30 4.90 0.17 -7.20
N LEU A 31 4.97 0.91 -6.10
CA LEU A 31 4.53 2.31 -6.05
C LEU A 31 5.36 3.22 -6.95
N ARG A 32 6.65 2.91 -7.14
CA ARG A 32 7.50 3.65 -8.09
C ARG A 32 7.04 3.49 -9.54
N HIS A 33 6.50 2.32 -9.91
CA HIS A 33 5.95 2.06 -11.25
C HIS A 33 4.45 2.37 -11.37
N ALA A 34 3.77 2.75 -10.28
CA ALA A 34 2.35 3.11 -10.30
C ALA A 34 2.06 4.33 -11.22
N ALA A 35 3.09 5.10 -11.57
CA ALA A 35 3.01 6.19 -12.52
C ALA A 35 2.97 5.75 -13.99
N GLU A 36 3.29 4.49 -14.31
CA GLU A 36 3.69 4.09 -15.66
C GLU A 36 2.58 3.46 -16.52
N ASP A 37 1.45 2.98 -15.95
CA ASP A 37 0.16 2.70 -16.65
C ASP A 37 -0.78 1.75 -15.88
N ARG A 38 -0.36 1.16 -14.76
CA ARG A 38 -1.19 0.22 -13.99
C ARG A 38 -1.74 0.86 -12.72
N PRO A 39 -3.07 0.81 -12.49
CA PRO A 39 -3.66 1.34 -11.27
C PRO A 39 -3.17 0.54 -10.07
N VAL A 40 -2.75 1.23 -9.01
CA VAL A 40 -2.43 0.59 -7.73
C VAL A 40 -3.50 0.97 -6.71
N ASN A 41 -4.21 -0.02 -6.17
CA ASN A 41 -5.22 0.19 -5.14
C ASN A 41 -4.59 -0.06 -3.76
N ILE A 42 -4.69 0.90 -2.87
CA ILE A 42 -4.08 0.85 -1.54
C ILE A 42 -5.18 1.10 -0.52
N THR A 43 -5.48 0.08 0.29
CA THR A 43 -6.38 0.21 1.44
C THR A 43 -5.54 0.38 2.69
N PHE A 44 -5.84 1.37 3.51
CA PHE A 44 -5.13 1.62 4.77
C PHE A 44 -6.06 2.18 5.84
N ALA A 45 -5.68 1.97 7.10
CA ALA A 45 -6.43 2.46 8.26
C ALA A 45 -6.15 3.94 8.51
N THR A 46 -7.20 4.76 8.55
CA THR A 46 -7.12 6.23 8.54
C THR A 46 -6.67 6.85 9.87
N ARG A 47 -6.74 6.07 10.95
CA ARG A 47 -6.39 6.49 12.32
C ARG A 47 -5.10 5.88 12.87
N THR A 48 -4.34 5.18 12.04
CA THR A 48 -3.06 4.59 12.46
C THR A 48 -2.03 5.69 12.72
N ASP A 49 -1.17 5.49 13.73
CA ASP A 49 -0.09 6.44 14.03
C ASP A 49 0.78 6.72 12.80
N GLY A 50 1.03 8.01 12.57
CA GLY A 50 1.81 8.49 11.43
C GLY A 50 1.01 8.73 10.15
N VAL A 51 -0.26 8.27 10.07
CA VAL A 51 -1.15 8.62 8.96
C VAL A 51 -1.56 10.08 9.08
N LYS A 52 -1.41 10.84 7.98
CA LYS A 52 -1.86 12.24 7.89
C LYS A 52 -2.87 12.37 6.78
N LEU A 53 -4.10 12.76 7.15
CA LEU A 53 -5.21 13.01 6.25
C LEU A 53 -5.92 14.32 6.68
N PRO A 54 -6.56 15.04 5.75
CA PRO A 54 -7.43 16.15 6.12
C PRO A 54 -8.62 15.68 6.99
N ALA A 55 -9.05 16.51 7.94
CA ALA A 55 -10.15 16.18 8.86
C ALA A 55 -11.43 15.73 8.13
N GLY A 56 -11.83 16.44 7.06
CA GLY A 56 -13.02 16.06 6.28
C GLY A 56 -12.92 14.70 5.60
N VAL A 57 -11.70 14.22 5.28
CA VAL A 57 -11.50 12.86 4.73
C VAL A 57 -11.67 11.83 5.84
N ILE A 58 -11.15 12.10 7.04
CA ILE A 58 -11.28 11.22 8.21
C ILE A 58 -12.75 11.12 8.67
N GLU A 59 -13.49 12.24 8.64
CA GLU A 59 -14.92 12.25 8.97
C GLU A 59 -15.74 11.39 8.01
N GLN A 60 -15.40 11.40 6.72
CA GLN A 60 -16.07 10.60 5.70
C GLN A 60 -15.62 9.12 5.74
N TYR A 61 -14.36 8.85 6.09
CA TYR A 61 -13.75 7.53 6.14
C TYR A 61 -13.06 7.28 7.49
N PRO A 62 -13.82 6.98 8.55
CA PRO A 62 -13.31 7.00 9.93
C PRO A 62 -12.43 5.82 10.32
N GLU A 63 -12.53 4.69 9.61
CA GLU A 63 -11.78 3.46 9.93
C GLU A 63 -10.72 3.17 8.88
N GLU A 64 -11.14 2.98 7.63
CA GLU A 64 -10.28 2.64 6.50
C GLU A 64 -10.70 3.40 5.26
N ILE A 65 -9.74 3.60 4.36
CA ILE A 65 -9.98 4.20 3.04
C ILE A 65 -9.16 3.45 2.01
N THR A 66 -9.72 3.31 0.81
CA THR A 66 -9.00 2.82 -0.37
C THR A 66 -8.75 3.98 -1.31
N ILE A 67 -7.48 4.19 -1.66
CA ILE A 67 -7.09 5.13 -2.72
C ILE A 67 -6.63 4.35 -3.95
N ILE A 68 -6.85 4.92 -5.12
CA ILE A 68 -6.41 4.38 -6.40
C ILE A 68 -5.37 5.34 -6.96
N LEU A 69 -4.13 4.88 -7.08
CA LEU A 69 -3.08 5.64 -7.75
C LEU A 69 -3.11 5.29 -9.24
N GLN A 70 -3.78 6.14 -10.01
CA GLN A 70 -3.87 6.02 -11.47
C GLN A 70 -4.08 7.39 -12.08
N HIS A 71 -3.22 7.80 -13.03
CA HIS A 71 -3.26 9.01 -13.88
C HIS A 71 -3.44 10.39 -13.20
N GLU A 72 -4.18 10.48 -12.09
CA GLU A 72 -4.58 11.71 -11.40
C GLU A 72 -4.09 11.72 -9.95
N PHE A 73 -2.77 11.70 -9.78
CA PHE A 73 -2.12 12.02 -8.52
C PHE A 73 -0.96 12.97 -8.77
N ASP A 74 -0.54 13.67 -7.72
CA ASP A 74 0.56 14.62 -7.78
C ASP A 74 1.57 14.31 -6.68
N ARG A 75 2.86 14.55 -6.96
CA ARG A 75 3.95 14.45 -5.98
C ARG A 75 3.93 13.14 -5.17
N LEU A 76 3.87 12.00 -5.84
CA LEU A 76 4.11 10.71 -5.18
C LEU A 76 5.58 10.64 -4.72
N MET A 77 5.79 10.57 -3.42
CA MET A 77 7.10 10.43 -2.79
C MET A 77 7.12 9.14 -1.98
N VAL A 78 7.80 8.12 -2.49
CA VAL A 78 7.98 6.83 -1.80
C VAL A 78 9.24 6.89 -0.95
N LYS A 79 9.10 6.65 0.36
CA LYS A 79 10.16 6.62 1.37
C LYS A 79 10.31 5.20 1.93
N ASP A 80 11.28 4.99 2.79
CA ASP A 80 11.55 3.66 3.37
C ASP A 80 10.45 3.20 4.35
N GLU A 81 9.80 4.15 5.04
CA GLU A 81 8.77 3.86 6.05
C GLU A 81 7.32 4.06 5.56
N GLY A 82 7.13 4.55 4.34
CA GLY A 82 5.81 4.83 3.78
C GLY A 82 5.86 5.68 2.53
N PHE A 83 4.74 6.30 2.19
CA PHE A 83 4.67 7.21 1.04
C PHE A 83 3.86 8.46 1.36
N GLU A 84 4.13 9.50 0.59
CA GLU A 84 3.32 10.72 0.56
C GLU A 84 2.78 10.92 -0.85
N VAL A 85 1.54 11.37 -0.96
CA VAL A 85 0.91 11.61 -2.26
C VAL A 85 -0.11 12.73 -2.18
N GLY A 86 -0.19 13.53 -3.23
CA GLY A 86 -1.25 14.49 -3.47
C GLY A 86 -2.36 13.87 -4.30
N VAL A 87 -3.60 13.95 -3.83
CA VAL A 87 -4.79 13.48 -4.54
C VAL A 87 -5.91 14.50 -4.41
N TRP A 88 -6.99 14.33 -5.19
CA TRP A 88 -8.16 15.18 -5.11
C TRP A 88 -9.35 14.41 -4.54
N PHE A 89 -9.87 14.87 -3.40
CA PHE A 89 -11.14 14.38 -2.83
C PHE A 89 -12.23 15.41 -3.08
N ASN A 90 -13.31 15.02 -3.75
CA ASN A 90 -14.44 15.92 -4.03
C ASN A 90 -14.00 17.27 -4.64
N ARG A 91 -13.05 17.24 -5.59
CA ARG A 91 -12.41 18.41 -6.23
C ARG A 91 -11.53 19.28 -5.31
N LYS A 92 -11.29 18.87 -4.06
CA LYS A 92 -10.35 19.53 -3.15
C LYS A 92 -9.04 18.75 -3.12
N TYR A 93 -7.93 19.46 -3.34
CA TYR A 93 -6.60 18.86 -3.20
C TYR A 93 -6.34 18.48 -1.75
N ALA A 94 -5.79 17.29 -1.54
CA ALA A 94 -5.38 16.76 -0.26
C ALA A 94 -4.01 16.11 -0.38
N ARG A 95 -3.14 16.35 0.60
CA ARG A 95 -1.90 15.61 0.75
C ARG A 95 -2.10 14.53 1.80
N LEU A 96 -1.74 13.31 1.45
CA LEU A 96 -1.77 12.15 2.32
C LEU A 96 -0.34 11.75 2.66
N ALA A 97 -0.12 11.37 3.92
CA ALA A 97 1.08 10.64 4.33
C ALA A 97 0.65 9.33 4.94
N VAL A 98 1.15 8.21 4.41
CA VAL A 98 0.70 6.86 4.79
C VAL A 98 1.93 6.00 5.09
N PRO A 99 2.17 5.64 6.36
CA PRO A 99 3.16 4.65 6.73
C PRO A 99 2.80 3.27 6.17
N PHE A 100 3.80 2.46 5.80
CA PHE A 100 3.55 1.10 5.31
C PHE A 100 2.87 0.21 6.37
N GLY A 101 3.10 0.47 7.65
CA GLY A 101 2.43 -0.23 8.75
C GLY A 101 0.92 0.04 8.83
N ALA A 102 0.42 1.11 8.21
CA ALA A 102 -1.01 1.42 8.18
C ALA A 102 -1.76 0.69 7.04
N ILE A 103 -1.03 0.12 6.07
CA ILE A 103 -1.62 -0.55 4.91
C ILE A 103 -2.29 -1.84 5.35
N ARG A 104 -3.54 -2.01 4.91
CA ARG A 104 -4.39 -3.17 5.18
C ARG A 104 -4.47 -4.10 3.99
N SER A 105 -4.55 -3.57 2.77
CA SER A 105 -4.44 -4.38 1.56
C SER A 105 -3.83 -3.58 0.41
N LEU A 106 -3.22 -4.30 -0.53
CA LEU A 106 -2.60 -3.73 -1.72
C LEU A 106 -2.95 -4.57 -2.95
N TRP A 107 -3.40 -3.91 -4.01
CA TRP A 107 -3.66 -4.54 -5.30
C TRP A 107 -2.88 -3.84 -6.41
N ASP A 108 -2.30 -4.61 -7.33
CA ASP A 108 -1.58 -4.10 -8.51
C ASP A 108 -2.50 -3.77 -9.70
N GLY A 109 -3.79 -3.58 -9.42
CA GLY A 109 -4.85 -3.38 -10.39
C GLY A 109 -5.83 -4.56 -10.38
N THR A 110 -5.30 -5.79 -10.49
CA THR A 110 -6.14 -6.99 -10.59
C THR A 110 -5.77 -8.06 -9.56
N VAL A 111 -4.51 -8.12 -9.15
CA VAL A 111 -4.01 -9.16 -8.24
C VAL A 111 -3.83 -8.60 -6.84
N LEU A 112 -4.36 -9.33 -5.85
CA LEU A 112 -4.16 -9.05 -4.42
C LEU A 112 -2.71 -9.39 -4.05
N MET A 113 -1.93 -8.37 -3.74
CA MET A 113 -0.51 -8.50 -3.43
C MET A 113 -0.26 -8.82 -1.96
N CYS A 114 -1.00 -8.18 -1.06
CA CYS A 114 -0.90 -8.42 0.38
C CYS A 114 -2.20 -8.07 1.11
N THR A 115 -2.44 -8.69 2.26
CA THR A 115 -3.53 -8.33 3.19
C THR A 115 -3.13 -8.55 4.64
N ASN A 116 -3.44 -7.58 5.50
CA ASN A 116 -3.32 -7.68 6.96
C ASN A 116 -4.65 -8.05 7.64
N ASN A 117 -5.77 -8.00 6.91
CA ASN A 117 -7.01 -8.61 7.35
C ASN A 117 -7.00 -10.07 6.88
N GLN A 118 -6.77 -10.99 7.82
CA GLN A 118 -7.18 -12.38 7.63
C GLN A 118 -8.71 -12.38 7.49
N LEU A 119 -9.21 -12.89 6.37
CA LEU A 119 -10.59 -13.37 6.30
C LEU A 119 -10.73 -14.60 7.20
#